data_AF-A0A2D4FRU3-F1
#
_entry.id   AF-A0A2D4FRU3-F1
#
_cell.length_a   1.000
_cell.length_b   1.000
_cell.length_c   1.000
_cell.angle_alpha   90.00
_cell.angle_beta   90.00
_cell.angle_gamma   90.00
#
_symmetry.space_group_name_H-M   'P 1'
#
loop_
_entity.id
_entity.type
_entity.pdbx_description
1 polymer ?
#
loop_
_entity_poly.entity_id
_entity_poly.type
_entity_poly.pdbx_seq_one_letter_code
_entity_poly.pdbx_strand_id
1 'polypeptide(L)'
;MDEHGNRLGESKKAAQQAIVQVVVSRIGMAAPAMAIPPVIMNALEKRAFMKRYPWINAPLQIGLVGLTLVFATPLCCAFFPQKSSMRMNRLEPEVQNLIREKNSDIEVVYFNKGL
;
A
#
# COMPACT_ATOMS: atom_id res chain seq x y z
N MET A 1 17.59 4.84 -7.60
CA MET A 1 17.61 5.33 -8.99
C MET A 1 17.72 6.84 -8.95
N ASP A 2 18.37 7.45 -9.92
CA ASP A 2 18.30 8.90 -10.13
C ASP A 2 16.99 9.28 -10.85
N GLU A 3 16.80 10.56 -11.14
CA GLU A 3 15.60 11.08 -11.82
C GLU A 3 15.46 10.51 -13.26
N HIS A 4 16.58 10.12 -13.87
CA HIS A 4 16.66 9.55 -15.21
C HIS A 4 16.50 8.02 -15.23
N GLY A 5 16.27 7.38 -14.07
CA GLY A 5 16.07 5.94 -13.95
C GLY A 5 17.36 5.11 -13.86
N ASN A 6 18.53 5.74 -13.75
CA ASN A 6 19.80 5.03 -13.65
C ASN A 6 19.95 4.37 -12.27
N ARG A 7 20.49 3.15 -12.26
CA ARG A 7 20.67 2.36 -11.04
C ARG A 7 21.88 2.91 -10.26
N LEU A 8 21.60 3.52 -9.11
CA LEU A 8 22.58 4.17 -8.25
C LEU A 8 23.27 3.23 -7.24
N GLY A 9 22.65 2.09 -6.93
CA GLY A 9 23.13 1.13 -5.94
C GLY A 9 21.98 0.47 -5.18
N GLU A 10 22.31 -0.47 -4.29
CA GLU A 10 21.35 -1.13 -3.41
C GLU A 10 21.52 -0.58 -1.98
N SER A 11 20.42 -0.29 -1.28
CA SER A 11 20.47 0.16 0.12
C SER A 11 19.47 -0.62 0.96
N LYS A 12 19.96 -1.09 2.12
CA LYS A 12 19.16 -1.84 3.09
C LYS A 12 18.11 -0.95 3.76
N LYS A 13 18.44 0.32 4.02
CA LYS A 13 17.50 1.30 4.58
C LYS A 13 16.32 1.59 3.64
N ALA A 14 16.61 1.77 2.34
CA ALA A 14 15.57 1.96 1.33
C ALA A 14 14.67 0.72 1.22
N ALA A 15 15.26 -0.49 1.26
CA ALA A 15 14.52 -1.74 1.26
C ALA A 15 13.61 -1.89 2.50
N GLN A 16 14.10 -1.59 3.71
CA GLN A 16 13.28 -1.63 4.92
C GLN A 16 12.08 -0.68 4.86
N GLN A 17 12.29 0.57 4.42
CA GLN A 17 11.19 1.53 4.29
C GLN A 17 10.17 1.09 3.23
N ALA A 18 10.63 0.54 2.10
CA ALA A 18 9.75 -0.03 1.09
C ALA A 18 8.88 -1.16 1.67
N ILE A 19 9.49 -2.12 2.36
CA ILE A 19 8.79 -3.28 2.93
C ILE A 19 7.75 -2.84 3.95
N VAL A 20 8.10 -1.96 4.90
CA VAL A 20 7.14 -1.46 5.91
C VAL A 20 5.94 -0.81 5.24
N GLN A 21 6.19 0.05 4.25
CA GLN A 21 5.11 0.72 3.54
C GLN A 21 4.21 -0.25 2.77
N VAL A 22 4.78 -1.28 2.13
CA VAL A 22 4.02 -2.33 1.44
C VAL A 22 3.19 -3.15 2.42
N VAL A 23 3.76 -3.55 3.56
CA VAL A 23 3.06 -4.33 4.58
C VAL A 23 1.88 -3.54 5.14
N VAL A 24 2.09 -2.26 5.49
CA VAL A 24 1.03 -1.37 5.97
C VAL A 24 -0.07 -1.20 4.91
N SER A 25 0.30 -0.99 3.64
CA SER A 25 -0.67 -0.89 2.55
C SER A 25 -1.50 -2.17 2.40
N ARG A 26 -0.87 -3.35 2.44
CA ARG A 26 -1.56 -4.65 2.34
C ARG A 26 -2.52 -4.89 3.51
N ILE A 27 -2.11 -4.52 4.73
CA ILE A 27 -2.96 -4.60 5.92
C ILE A 27 -4.14 -3.61 5.77
N GLY A 28 -3.87 -2.39 5.30
CA GLY A 28 -4.90 -1.36 5.07
C GLY A 28 -5.93 -1.76 4.01
N MET A 29 -5.53 -2.54 2.99
CA MET A 29 -6.46 -3.10 2.00
C MET A 29 -7.29 -4.27 2.54
N ALA A 30 -6.68 -5.15 3.35
CA ALA A 30 -7.34 -6.35 3.85
C ALA A 30 -8.27 -6.09 5.05
N ALA A 31 -7.92 -5.15 5.92
CA ALA A 31 -8.68 -4.87 7.15
C ALA A 31 -10.13 -4.42 6.89
N PRO A 32 -10.42 -3.51 5.93
CA PRO A 32 -11.80 -3.11 5.60
C PRO A 32 -12.60 -4.29 5.04
N ALA A 33 -12.01 -5.11 4.18
CA ALA A 33 -12.67 -6.26 3.58
C ALA A 33 -13.03 -7.34 4.61
N MET A 34 -12.30 -7.45 5.71
CA MET A 34 -12.58 -8.41 6.79
C MET A 34 -13.49 -7.84 7.89
N ALA A 35 -13.43 -6.54 8.18
CA ALA A 35 -14.17 -5.92 9.29
C ALA A 35 -15.55 -5.36 8.87
N ILE A 36 -15.66 -4.78 7.68
CA ILE A 36 -16.90 -4.11 7.23
C ILE A 36 -18.04 -5.12 7.01
N PRO A 37 -17.83 -6.28 6.35
CA PRO A 37 -18.90 -7.25 6.15
C PRO A 37 -19.55 -7.80 7.42
N PRO A 38 -18.81 -8.26 8.47
CA PRO A 38 -19.44 -8.77 9.68
C PRO A 38 -20.13 -7.66 10.48
N VAL A 39 -19.62 -6.42 10.48
CA VAL A 39 -20.29 -5.28 11.14
C VAL A 39 -21.62 -4.96 10.48
N ILE A 40 -21.65 -4.92 9.14
CA ILE A 40 -22.87 -4.65 8.38
C ILE A 40 -23.85 -5.82 8.47
N MET A 41 -23.37 -7.07 8.40
CA MET A 41 -24.21 -8.25 8.63
C MET A 41 -24.85 -8.23 10.01
N ASN A 42 -24.09 -7.98 11.08
CA ASN A 42 -24.63 -7.93 12.44
C ASN A 42 -25.66 -6.79 12.62
N ALA A 43 -25.44 -5.65 11.96
CA ALA A 43 -26.40 -4.54 11.95
C ALA A 43 -27.69 -4.87 11.18
N LEU A 44 -27.59 -5.60 10.07
CA LEU A 44 -28.74 -5.96 9.23
C LEU A 44 -29.48 -7.20 9.75
N GLU A 45 -28.81 -8.15 10.40
CA GLU A 45 -29.41 -9.33 11.03
C GLU A 45 -30.32 -8.92 12.21
N LYS A 46 -30.01 -7.79 12.87
CA LYS A 46 -30.90 -7.14 13.84
C LYS A 46 -32.15 -6.52 13.21
N ARG A 47 -32.22 -6.33 11.89
CA ARG A 47 -33.42 -5.88 11.19
C ARG A 47 -34.25 -7.07 10.72
N ALA A 48 -35.56 -7.01 10.99
CA ALA A 48 -36.53 -8.08 10.68
C ALA A 48 -36.57 -8.51 9.20
N PHE A 49 -36.02 -7.71 8.28
CA PHE A 49 -35.97 -7.98 6.85
C PHE A 49 -35.09 -9.20 6.51
N MET A 50 -34.01 -9.43 7.27
CA MET A 50 -33.05 -10.50 6.99
C MET A 50 -33.52 -11.88 7.45
N LYS A 51 -34.38 -11.92 8.47
CA LYS A 51 -35.03 -13.15 8.97
C LYS A 51 -36.04 -13.73 7.97
N ARG A 52 -36.50 -12.92 7.00
CA ARG A 52 -37.52 -13.30 6.00
C ARG A 52 -36.93 -13.81 4.68
N TYR A 53 -35.69 -13.45 4.34
CA TYR A 53 -35.02 -13.87 3.10
C TYR A 53 -33.53 -14.18 3.31
N PRO A 54 -33.19 -15.34 3.92
CA PRO A 54 -31.80 -15.70 4.25
C PRO A 54 -30.88 -15.88 3.03
N TRP A 55 -31.43 -16.10 1.82
CA TRP A 55 -30.66 -16.25 0.59
C TRP A 55 -30.03 -14.92 0.10
N ILE A 56 -30.51 -13.76 0.56
CA ILE A 56 -29.99 -12.43 0.19
C ILE A 56 -28.65 -12.14 0.90
N ASN A 57 -28.29 -12.89 1.94
CA ASN A 57 -27.07 -12.67 2.71
C ASN A 57 -25.79 -12.82 1.86
N ALA A 58 -25.74 -13.84 0.99
CA ALA A 58 -24.59 -14.10 0.12
C ALA A 58 -24.35 -12.99 -0.93
N PRO A 59 -25.34 -12.60 -1.77
CA PRO A 59 -25.14 -11.53 -2.75
C PRO A 59 -24.87 -10.17 -2.10
N LEU A 60 -25.46 -9.88 -0.94
CA LEU A 60 -25.20 -8.65 -0.21
C LEU A 60 -23.75 -8.60 0.31
N GLN A 61 -23.25 -9.70 0.89
CA GLN A 61 -21.87 -9.78 1.36
C GLN A 61 -20.88 -9.62 0.22
N ILE A 62 -21.11 -10.31 -0.90
CA ILE A 62 -20.26 -10.21 -2.09
C ILE A 62 -20.30 -8.80 -2.68
N GLY A 63 -21.49 -8.19 -2.78
CA GLY A 63 -21.65 -6.82 -3.28
C GLY A 63 -20.96 -5.78 -2.40
N LEU A 64 -21.08 -5.92 -1.08
CA LEU A 64 -20.45 -5.02 -0.12
C LEU A 64 -18.92 -5.13 -0.13
N VAL A 65 -18.39 -6.36 -0.15
CA VAL A 65 -16.95 -6.62 -0.28
C VAL A 65 -16.43 -6.10 -1.62
N GLY A 66 -17.16 -6.37 -2.71
CA GLY A 66 -16.82 -5.91 -4.06
C GLY A 66 -16.77 -4.39 -4.14
N LEU A 67 -17.79 -3.70 -3.63
CA LEU A 67 -17.82 -2.23 -3.58
C LEU A 67 -16.65 -1.68 -2.75
N THR A 68 -16.40 -2.26 -1.59
CA THR A 68 -15.30 -1.85 -0.71
C THR A 68 -13.95 -2.02 -1.41
N LEU A 69 -13.71 -3.15 -2.08
CA LEU A 69 -12.45 -3.41 -2.80
C LEU A 69 -12.25 -2.48 -3.99
N VAL A 70 -13.31 -2.18 -4.75
CA VAL A 70 -13.27 -1.25 -5.89
C VAL A 70 -12.81 0.15 -5.48
N PHE A 71 -13.22 0.62 -4.30
CA PHE A 71 -12.77 1.93 -3.80
C PHE A 71 -11.46 1.85 -3.02
N ALA A 72 -11.27 0.83 -2.19
CA ALA A 72 -10.07 0.69 -1.37
C ALA A 72 -8.80 0.52 -2.22
N THR A 73 -8.89 -0.20 -3.34
CA THR A 73 -7.73 -0.47 -4.22
C THR A 73 -7.11 0.81 -4.80
N PRO A 74 -7.85 1.68 -5.53
CA PRO A 74 -7.28 2.94 -6.04
C PRO A 74 -6.88 3.90 -4.92
N LEU A 75 -7.61 3.93 -3.80
CA LEU A 75 -7.23 4.72 -2.61
C LEU A 75 -5.89 4.28 -2.03
N CYS A 76 -5.65 2.97 -1.92
CA CYS A 76 -4.39 2.45 -1.38
C CYS A 76 -3.23 2.69 -2.35
N CYS A 77 -3.44 2.55 -3.66
CA CYS A 77 -2.45 2.92 -4.67
C CYS A 77 -2.10 4.41 -4.64
N ALA A 78 -3.07 5.28 -4.33
CA ALA A 78 -2.86 6.72 -4.20
C ALA A 78 -2.14 7.10 -2.89
N PHE A 79 -2.53 6.49 -1.76
CA PHE A 79 -1.90 6.73 -0.46
C PHE A 79 -0.46 6.19 -0.39
N PHE A 80 -0.18 5.09 -1.07
CA PHE A 80 1.13 4.45 -1.06
C PHE A 80 1.69 4.36 -2.49
N PRO A 81 2.23 5.47 -3.03
CA PRO A 81 2.74 5.49 -4.40
C PRO A 81 3.89 4.50 -4.57
N GLN A 82 3.85 3.80 -5.70
CA GLN A 82 4.80 2.73 -6.07
C GLN A 82 6.25 3.23 -6.11
N LYS A 83 6.46 4.49 -6.51
CA LYS A 83 7.76 5.19 -6.44
C LYS A 83 7.82 6.12 -5.23
N SER A 84 8.94 6.07 -4.52
CA SER A 84 9.24 6.95 -3.39
C SER A 84 10.57 7.64 -3.59
N SER A 85 10.66 8.88 -3.11
CA SER A 85 11.93 9.60 -3.01
C SER A 85 12.48 9.53 -1.58
N MET A 86 13.81 9.57 -1.46
CA MET A 86 14.54 9.71 -0.20
C MET A 86 15.75 10.61 -0.44
N ARG A 87 16.09 11.44 0.55
CA ARG A 87 17.31 12.26 0.49
C ARG A 87 18.55 11.39 0.62
N MET A 88 19.60 11.77 -0.12
CA MET A 88 20.89 11.09 -0.14
C MET A 88 21.50 10.90 1.26
N ASN A 89 21.40 11.92 2.12
CA ASN A 89 21.92 11.90 3.49
C ASN A 89 21.32 10.80 4.39
N ARG A 90 20.20 10.21 3.98
CA ARG A 90 19.49 9.16 4.71
C ARG A 90 19.93 7.74 4.29
N LEU A 91 20.69 7.61 3.21
CA LEU A 91 21.30 6.34 2.77
C LEU A 91 22.51 5.97 3.62
N GLU A 92 22.98 4.74 3.48
CA GLU A 92 24.23 4.26 4.07
C GLU A 92 25.45 5.01 3.49
N PRO A 93 26.48 5.31 4.30
CA PRO A 93 27.64 6.08 3.86
C PRO A 93 28.40 5.43 2.69
N GLU A 94 28.45 4.09 2.61
CA GLU A 94 29.00 3.38 1.44
C GLU A 94 28.25 3.71 0.15
N VAL A 95 26.91 3.71 0.21
CA VAL A 95 26.06 4.01 -0.95
C VAL A 95 26.14 5.51 -1.29
N GLN A 96 26.27 6.38 -0.29
CA GLN A 96 26.50 7.81 -0.52
C GLN A 96 27.82 8.05 -1.25
N ASN A 97 28.90 7.37 -0.85
CA ASN A 97 30.21 7.51 -1.51
C ASN A 97 30.17 7.03 -2.96
N LEU A 98 29.53 5.88 -3.23
CA LEU A 98 29.33 5.37 -4.60
C LEU A 98 28.55 6.32 -5.49
N ILE A 99 27.52 6.97 -4.94
CA ILE A 99 26.71 7.94 -5.68
C ILE A 99 27.50 9.23 -5.90
N ARG A 100 28.24 9.74 -4.89
CA ARG A 100 29.09 10.94 -5.04
C ARG A 100 30.20 10.74 -6.06
N GLU A 101 30.76 9.53 -6.15
CA GLU A 101 31.77 9.17 -7.14
C GLU A 101 31.20 9.14 -8.57
N LYS A 102 29.94 8.73 -8.73
CA LYS A 102 29.26 8.74 -10.04
C LYS A 102 28.69 10.10 -10.43
N ASN A 103 28.17 10.87 -9.47
CA ASN A 103 27.57 12.17 -9.70
C ASN A 103 27.40 12.93 -8.38
N SER A 104 28.10 14.06 -8.24
CA SER A 104 28.14 14.86 -7.01
C SER A 104 26.86 15.65 -6.73
N ASP A 105 26.05 15.89 -7.75
CA ASP A 105 24.86 16.76 -7.70
C ASP A 105 23.54 16.05 -7.29
N ILE A 106 23.56 14.73 -7.09
CA ILE A 106 22.32 13.98 -6.80
C ILE A 106 21.95 14.10 -5.31
N GLU A 107 21.02 15.00 -4.97
CA GLU A 107 20.53 15.15 -3.59
C GLU A 107 19.36 14.21 -3.23
N VAL A 108 18.60 13.76 -4.23
CA VAL A 108 17.38 12.95 -4.07
C VAL A 108 17.47 11.69 -4.91
N VAL A 109 17.17 10.55 -4.29
CA VAL A 109 17.11 9.26 -4.98
C VAL A 109 15.70 8.69 -4.94
N TYR A 110 15.33 8.00 -6.02
CA TYR A 110 14.04 7.33 -6.15
C TYR A 110 14.21 5.82 -5.99
N PHE A 111 13.32 5.19 -5.24
CA PHE A 111 13.26 3.74 -5.12
C PHE A 111 11.84 3.26 -5.35
N ASN A 112 11.75 2.11 -6.01
CA ASN A 112 10.49 1.46 -6.30
C ASN A 112 10.14 0.53 -5.14
N LYS A 113 8.91 0.60 -4.63
CA LYS A 113 8.47 -0.14 -3.45
C LYS A 113 8.02 -1.56 -3.75
N GLY A 114 8.01 -1.98 -5.02
CA GLY A 114 7.69 -3.37 -5.41
C GLY A 114 6.22 -3.73 -5.19
N LEU A 115 5.33 -2.75 -5.32
CA LEU A 115 3.88 -2.97 -5.39
C LEU A 115 3.52 -3.69 -6.69
#